data_AF-A0A9W4I6P0-F1
#
_entry.id   AF-A0A9W4I6P0-F1
#
_cell.length_a   1.000
_cell.length_b   1.000
_cell.length_c   1.000
_cell.angle_alpha   90.00
_cell.angle_beta   90.00
_cell.angle_gamma   90.00
#
_symmetry.space_group_name_H-M   'P 1'
#
loop_
_entity.id
_entity.type
_entity.pdbx_description
1 polymer ?
#
loop_
_entity_poly.entity_id
_entity_poly.type
_entity_poly.pdbx_seq_one_letter_code
_entity_poly.pdbx_strand_id
1 'polypeptide(L)'
;MQRVIQRTTSARKQALRRSIKAQERQELLDRIQIKRARKDFGAALSSQFQEARKNRWEDWEKGPLAPMRDSGLDRTTYGGLQGSVLHPPRLPKHEQRRHVLFAEGDRVCVIRGQDQGSINVITQVNRDSETVLIKDVNMRDVIIPEWAKDRMAHQIDTQPQSFPVSFSDIRHVIPLEDTETGKMQQVIVKHAYAAGPYNERAPHSKLPRYTRYVSGLDIEIPWPMEEDPTITDGDMDTSRMEVEASTFVASLAEPPMPSTVIDELRNKYSRFRTRHDPEYLRQKMTEDYEKEYRETVSLSTPTTDAIKLRAAKAIERRNARLDADGNMQLPNATITFINKHFKKLDFAERQSILGPRLAQARHTKKRNAEKAAAKDAAKARRAERESKKAEARKASPGPQETKAKSQNDKETS
;
A
#
# COMPACT_ATOMS: atom_id res chain seq x y z
N MET A 1 -29.61 -16.86 -14.18
CA MET A 1 -28.19 -16.46 -14.45
C MET A 1 -27.59 -15.46 -13.46
N GLN A 2 -28.25 -14.32 -13.24
CA GLN A 2 -27.73 -13.25 -12.35
C GLN A 2 -27.47 -13.76 -10.92
N ARG A 3 -28.30 -14.70 -10.43
CA ARG A 3 -28.14 -15.36 -9.12
C ARG A 3 -26.83 -16.14 -8.97
N VAL A 4 -26.37 -16.83 -10.02
CA VAL A 4 -25.11 -17.61 -9.99
C VAL A 4 -23.90 -16.66 -9.86
N ILE A 5 -23.91 -15.57 -10.63
CA ILE A 5 -22.89 -14.51 -10.53
C ILE A 5 -22.95 -13.83 -9.15
N GLN A 6 -24.14 -13.54 -8.63
CA GLN A 6 -24.31 -12.98 -7.28
C GLN A 6 -23.74 -13.90 -6.20
N ARG A 7 -23.88 -15.23 -6.33
CA ARG A 7 -23.29 -16.19 -5.39
C ARG A 7 -21.76 -16.17 -5.40
N THR A 8 -21.14 -16.12 -6.57
CA THR A 8 -19.67 -16.05 -6.66
C THR A 8 -19.15 -14.72 -6.10
N THR A 9 -19.82 -13.61 -6.43
CA THR A 9 -19.41 -12.28 -5.97
C THR A 9 -19.60 -12.12 -4.45
N SER A 10 -20.67 -12.69 -3.87
CA SER A 10 -20.89 -12.68 -2.43
C SER A 10 -19.84 -13.53 -1.70
N ALA A 11 -19.51 -14.72 -2.22
CA ALA A 11 -18.43 -15.56 -1.69
C ALA A 11 -17.08 -14.83 -1.74
N ARG A 12 -16.75 -14.16 -2.85
CA ARG A 12 -15.51 -13.36 -2.98
C ARG A 12 -15.45 -12.23 -1.97
N LYS A 13 -16.55 -11.50 -1.80
CA LYS A 13 -16.65 -10.43 -0.79
C LYS A 13 -16.48 -10.99 0.63
N GLN A 14 -17.04 -12.16 0.92
CA GLN A 14 -16.89 -12.80 2.23
C GLN A 14 -15.45 -13.24 2.49
N ALA A 15 -14.79 -13.86 1.51
CA ALA A 15 -13.39 -14.26 1.60
C ALA A 15 -12.47 -13.04 1.78
N LEU A 16 -12.68 -11.99 0.99
CA LEU A 16 -11.93 -10.73 1.08
C LEU A 16 -12.14 -10.04 2.44
N ARG A 17 -13.36 -10.04 2.98
CA ARG A 17 -13.61 -9.53 4.34
C ARG A 17 -12.86 -10.34 5.40
N ARG A 18 -12.76 -11.66 5.25
CA ARG A 18 -12.01 -12.52 6.17
C ARG A 18 -10.51 -12.29 6.05
N SER A 19 -9.98 -12.16 4.83
CA SER A 19 -8.55 -11.88 4.61
C SER A 19 -8.15 -10.52 5.15
N ILE A 20 -8.98 -9.48 4.94
CA ILE A 20 -8.74 -8.14 5.51
C ILE A 20 -8.71 -8.22 7.05
N LYS A 21 -9.69 -8.85 7.69
CA LYS A 21 -9.69 -9.02 9.15
C LYS A 21 -8.48 -9.80 9.67
N ALA A 22 -8.03 -10.81 8.92
CA ALA A 22 -6.83 -11.57 9.27
C ALA A 22 -5.57 -10.71 9.15
N GLN A 23 -5.46 -9.92 8.08
CA GLN A 23 -4.36 -8.95 7.87
C GLN A 23 -4.35 -7.88 8.96
N GLU A 24 -5.50 -7.28 9.30
CA GLU A 24 -5.63 -6.32 10.40
C GLU A 24 -5.15 -6.92 11.74
N ARG A 25 -5.48 -8.19 12.00
CA ARG A 25 -5.00 -8.90 13.21
C ARG A 25 -3.50 -9.12 13.18
N GLN A 26 -2.93 -9.49 12.03
CA GLN A 26 -1.48 -9.65 11.87
C GLN A 26 -0.76 -8.32 12.06
N GLU A 27 -1.25 -7.24 11.46
CA GLU A 27 -0.69 -5.89 11.62
C GLU A 27 -0.72 -5.41 13.08
N LEU A 28 -1.77 -5.75 13.82
CA LEU A 28 -1.86 -5.44 15.25
C LEU A 28 -0.80 -6.21 16.05
N LEU A 29 -0.62 -7.50 15.78
CA LEU A 29 0.42 -8.32 16.42
C LEU A 29 1.82 -7.79 16.09
N ASP A 30 2.08 -7.48 14.82
CA ASP A 30 3.33 -6.87 14.36
C ASP A 30 3.60 -5.55 15.10
N ARG A 31 2.60 -4.69 15.25
CA ARG A 31 2.74 -3.43 15.98
C ARG A 31 3.10 -3.63 17.45
N ILE A 32 2.50 -4.63 18.11
CA ILE A 32 2.82 -4.97 19.50
C ILE A 32 4.27 -5.48 19.60
N GLN A 33 4.69 -6.35 18.68
CA GLN A 33 6.06 -6.86 18.64
C GLN A 33 7.09 -5.74 18.44
N ILE A 34 6.84 -4.82 17.49
CA ILE A 34 7.70 -3.65 17.24
C ILE A 34 7.82 -2.79 18.50
N LYS A 35 6.70 -2.53 19.19
CA LYS A 35 6.71 -1.74 20.43
C LYS A 35 7.52 -2.41 21.54
N ARG A 36 7.39 -3.73 21.70
CA ARG A 36 8.18 -4.50 22.68
C ARG A 36 9.66 -4.42 22.35
N ALA A 37 10.04 -4.75 21.11
CA ALA A 37 11.43 -4.68 20.67
C ALA A 37 12.06 -3.29 20.84
N ARG A 38 11.30 -2.21 20.56
CA ARG A 38 11.72 -0.82 20.83
C ARG A 38 11.94 -0.54 22.32
N LYS A 39 11.03 -1.03 23.18
CA LYS A 39 11.15 -0.86 24.63
C LYS A 39 12.39 -1.60 25.16
N ASP A 40 12.59 -2.83 24.72
CA ASP A 40 13.70 -3.68 25.16
C ASP A 40 15.05 -3.10 24.71
N PHE A 41 15.13 -2.66 23.45
CA PHE A 41 16.30 -1.95 22.91
C PHE A 41 16.59 -0.64 23.67
N GLY A 42 15.56 0.17 23.92
CA GLY A 42 15.71 1.41 24.68
C GLY A 42 16.10 1.18 26.14
N ALA A 43 15.60 0.11 26.76
CA ALA A 43 15.96 -0.27 28.13
C ALA A 43 17.44 -0.69 28.21
N ALA A 44 17.92 -1.50 27.25
CA ALA A 44 19.33 -1.92 27.18
C ALA A 44 20.28 -0.73 26.99
N LEU A 45 19.94 0.24 26.15
CA LEU A 45 20.72 1.47 26.01
C LEU A 45 20.66 2.35 27.27
N SER A 46 19.48 2.50 27.86
CA SER A 46 19.30 3.34 29.05
C SER A 46 20.04 2.78 30.26
N SER A 47 20.11 1.46 30.45
CA SER A 47 20.86 0.86 31.56
C SER A 47 22.35 1.18 31.44
N GLN A 48 22.92 1.05 30.24
CA GLN A 48 24.32 1.41 29.97
C GLN A 48 24.61 2.88 30.26
N PHE A 49 23.73 3.80 29.86
CA PHE A 49 23.91 5.23 30.17
C PHE A 49 23.81 5.54 31.67
N GLN A 50 22.92 4.85 32.39
CA GLN A 50 22.79 5.01 33.84
C GLN A 50 24.01 4.46 34.58
N GLU A 51 24.51 3.30 34.18
CA GLU A 51 25.74 2.69 34.70
C GLU A 51 26.95 3.60 34.43
N ALA A 52 27.13 4.10 33.20
CA ALA A 52 28.20 5.02 32.87
C ALA A 52 28.15 6.32 33.71
N ARG A 53 26.96 6.83 34.03
CA ARG A 53 26.80 8.00 34.90
C ARG A 53 27.20 7.70 36.34
N LYS A 54 26.78 6.55 36.88
CA LYS A 54 27.17 6.09 38.22
C LYS A 54 28.68 5.91 38.30
N ASN A 55 29.26 5.24 37.31
CA ASN A 55 30.70 5.00 37.24
C ASN A 55 31.48 6.31 37.28
N ARG A 56 31.09 7.30 36.46
CA ARG A 56 31.72 8.63 36.47
C ARG A 56 31.63 9.31 37.84
N TRP A 57 30.49 9.19 38.51
CA TRP A 57 30.30 9.80 39.83
C TRP A 57 31.15 9.11 40.91
N GLU A 58 31.20 7.78 40.90
CA GLU A 58 32.05 7.00 41.80
C GLU A 58 33.55 7.27 41.58
N ASP A 59 33.97 7.41 40.32
CA ASP A 59 35.36 7.70 39.98
C ASP A 59 35.76 9.10 40.49
N TRP A 60 34.83 10.06 40.41
CA TRP A 60 35.02 11.40 40.96
C TRP A 60 35.09 11.39 42.50
N GLU A 61 34.19 10.66 43.17
CA GLU A 61 34.11 10.62 44.64
C GLU A 61 35.30 9.86 45.26
N LYS A 62 35.68 8.72 44.68
CA LYS A 62 36.71 7.84 45.24
C LYS A 62 38.13 8.23 44.80
N GLY A 63 38.28 9.00 43.71
CA GLY A 63 39.57 9.45 43.19
C GLY A 63 40.56 8.28 42.99
N PRO A 64 41.65 8.20 43.77
CA PRO A 64 42.62 7.11 43.65
C PRO A 64 42.09 5.73 44.09
N LEU A 65 40.97 5.68 44.83
CA LEU A 65 40.32 4.45 45.28
C LEU A 65 39.20 3.99 44.32
N ALA A 66 39.17 4.52 43.09
CA ALA A 66 38.19 4.10 42.09
C ALA A 66 38.33 2.58 41.79
N PRO A 67 37.22 1.84 41.69
CA PRO A 67 37.27 0.41 41.46
C PRO A 67 37.80 0.08 40.05
N MET A 68 38.70 -0.91 39.95
CA MET A 68 39.13 -1.45 38.67
C MET A 68 38.01 -2.31 38.07
N ARG A 69 37.20 -1.73 37.19
CA ARG A 69 36.05 -2.41 36.59
C ARG A 69 36.44 -3.46 35.54
N ASP A 70 37.63 -3.34 34.98
CA ASP A 70 38.23 -4.29 34.02
C ASP A 70 38.84 -5.52 34.74
N SER A 71 38.36 -5.87 35.93
CA SER A 71 38.87 -6.98 36.75
C SER A 71 37.76 -7.94 37.17
N GLY A 72 38.13 -9.17 37.53
CA GLY A 72 37.17 -10.20 37.93
C GLY A 72 36.41 -10.81 36.75
N LEU A 73 35.09 -10.93 36.89
CA LEU A 73 34.22 -11.60 35.91
C LEU A 73 34.10 -10.80 34.60
N ASP A 74 34.18 -9.47 34.68
CA ASP A 74 34.00 -8.57 33.54
C ASP A 74 35.33 -8.16 32.88
N ARG A 75 36.44 -8.83 33.21
CA ARG A 75 37.78 -8.47 32.72
C ARG A 75 37.87 -8.36 31.20
N THR A 76 37.18 -9.25 30.49
CA THR A 76 37.21 -9.34 29.02
C THR A 76 36.02 -8.65 28.35
N THR A 77 34.97 -8.33 29.11
CA THR A 77 33.69 -7.86 28.60
C THR A 77 33.38 -6.41 28.98
N TYR A 78 34.11 -5.83 29.93
CA TYR A 78 33.87 -4.46 30.37
C TYR A 78 34.00 -3.47 29.20
N GLY A 79 33.01 -2.58 29.09
CA GLY A 79 32.89 -1.65 27.96
C GLY A 79 32.30 -2.27 26.68
N GLY A 80 32.18 -3.58 26.60
CA GLY A 80 31.55 -4.30 25.50
C GLY A 80 30.03 -4.12 25.47
N LEU A 81 29.46 -4.07 24.27
CA LEU A 81 28.02 -4.01 24.05
C LEU A 81 27.44 -5.40 23.82
N GLN A 82 26.21 -5.62 24.28
CA GLN A 82 25.49 -6.84 23.94
C GLN A 82 25.12 -6.87 22.44
N GLY A 83 25.17 -8.04 21.82
CA GLY A 83 24.76 -8.23 20.41
C GLY A 83 23.31 -7.84 20.12
N SER A 84 22.44 -7.78 21.14
CA SER A 84 21.05 -7.28 20.99
C SER A 84 20.98 -5.83 20.52
N VAL A 85 21.99 -5.01 20.83
CA VAL A 85 22.07 -3.59 20.46
C VAL A 85 22.54 -3.40 19.01
N LEU A 86 23.14 -4.42 18.40
CA LEU A 86 23.62 -4.37 17.01
C LEU A 86 22.47 -4.27 16.00
N HIS A 87 21.30 -4.82 16.35
CA HIS A 87 20.15 -4.89 15.46
C HIS A 87 19.02 -3.98 15.95
N PRO A 88 18.99 -2.70 15.53
CA PRO A 88 17.93 -1.80 15.94
C PRO A 88 16.57 -2.32 15.47
N PRO A 89 15.52 -2.16 16.28
CA PRO A 89 14.19 -2.67 15.96
C PRO A 89 13.62 -1.98 14.73
N ARG A 90 12.92 -2.75 13.89
CA ARG A 90 12.24 -2.24 12.68
C ARG A 90 11.26 -1.10 13.03
N LEU A 91 11.19 -0.09 12.18
CA LEU A 91 10.19 0.97 12.28
C LEU A 91 8.85 0.50 11.66
N PRO A 92 7.69 0.96 12.17
CA PRO A 92 6.42 0.78 11.49
C PRO A 92 6.42 1.38 10.08
N LYS A 93 5.78 0.69 9.12
CA LYS A 93 5.74 1.11 7.69
C LYS A 93 5.27 2.56 7.44
N HIS A 94 4.48 3.15 8.33
CA HIS A 94 4.00 4.53 8.19
C HIS A 94 4.98 5.58 8.75
N GLU A 95 5.90 5.18 9.62
CA GLU A 95 7.01 6.01 10.11
C GLU A 95 8.21 5.93 9.16
N GLN A 96 8.31 4.84 8.39
CA GLN A 96 9.37 4.65 7.41
C GLN A 96 9.32 5.68 6.27
N ARG A 97 10.49 6.18 5.86
CA ARG A 97 10.66 7.02 4.67
C ARG A 97 10.29 6.23 3.42
N ARG A 98 9.44 6.84 2.59
CA ARG A 98 9.01 6.24 1.31
C ARG A 98 10.16 6.07 0.32
N HIS A 99 11.11 6.99 0.32
CA HIS A 99 12.27 6.96 -0.57
C HIS A 99 13.55 6.99 0.27
N VAL A 100 14.33 5.92 0.15
CA VAL A 100 15.66 5.79 0.76
C VAL A 100 16.70 6.33 -0.22
N LEU A 101 17.49 7.30 0.21
CA LEU A 101 18.44 7.99 -0.69
C LEU A 101 19.84 7.38 -0.66
N PHE A 102 20.06 6.32 0.10
CA PHE A 102 21.36 5.67 0.31
C PHE A 102 21.36 4.25 -0.26
N ALA A 103 22.50 3.82 -0.78
CA ALA A 103 22.77 2.48 -1.28
C ALA A 103 24.13 1.97 -0.78
N GLU A 104 24.31 0.65 -0.89
CA GLU A 104 25.60 -0.02 -0.64
C GLU A 104 26.64 0.53 -1.64
N GLY A 105 27.83 0.92 -1.17
CA GLY A 105 28.86 1.54 -2.01
C GLY A 105 28.86 3.07 -2.05
N ASP A 106 27.85 3.75 -1.50
CA ASP A 106 27.87 5.22 -1.42
C ASP A 106 28.95 5.73 -0.46
N ARG A 107 29.59 6.85 -0.82
CA ARG A 107 30.49 7.58 0.08
C ARG A 107 29.70 8.56 0.92
N VAL A 108 29.85 8.46 2.24
CA VAL A 108 29.08 9.26 3.17
C VAL A 108 29.93 9.81 4.31
N CYS A 109 29.49 10.94 4.85
CA CYS A 109 30.06 11.62 6.00
C CYS A 109 29.11 11.51 7.20
N VAL A 110 29.65 11.17 8.36
CA VAL A 110 28.91 11.17 9.63
C VAL A 110 28.87 12.57 10.23
N ILE A 111 27.68 13.10 10.52
CA ILE A 111 27.51 14.42 11.14
C ILE A 111 27.43 14.33 12.67
N ARG A 112 26.88 13.25 13.23
CA ARG A 112 26.63 13.14 14.67
C ARG A 112 27.16 11.83 15.22
N GLY A 113 27.63 11.87 16.46
CA GLY A 113 28.18 10.71 17.16
C GLY A 113 29.66 10.92 17.49
N GLN A 114 30.29 9.84 17.97
CA GLN A 114 31.70 9.85 18.35
C GLN A 114 32.61 10.09 17.13
N ASP A 115 32.29 9.48 15.99
CA ASP A 115 33.10 9.55 14.78
C ASP A 115 32.60 10.65 13.81
N GLN A 116 32.18 11.78 14.36
CA GLN A 116 31.74 12.92 13.56
C GLN A 116 32.86 13.42 12.63
N GLY A 117 32.52 13.67 11.36
CA GLY A 117 33.45 14.11 10.33
C GLY A 117 34.16 12.98 9.58
N SER A 118 34.02 11.72 10.03
CA SER A 118 34.54 10.57 9.30
C SER A 118 33.81 10.38 7.97
N ILE A 119 34.58 10.12 6.90
CA ILE A 119 34.08 9.87 5.55
C ILE A 119 34.44 8.45 5.18
N ASN A 120 33.44 7.60 4.97
CA ASN A 120 33.65 6.21 4.59
C ASN A 120 32.53 5.70 3.67
N VAL A 121 32.67 4.45 3.21
CA VAL A 121 31.74 3.80 2.29
C VAL A 121 30.69 3.01 3.07
N ILE A 122 29.46 3.02 2.58
CA ILE A 122 28.37 2.20 3.09
C ILE A 122 28.58 0.73 2.73
N THR A 123 28.57 -0.15 3.73
CA THR A 123 28.64 -1.61 3.56
C THR A 123 27.25 -2.23 3.39
N GLN A 124 26.29 -1.85 4.24
CA GLN A 124 24.95 -2.44 4.24
C GLN A 124 23.89 -1.38 4.57
N VAL A 125 22.75 -1.43 3.87
CA VAL A 125 21.61 -0.53 4.11
C VAL A 125 20.40 -1.31 4.62
N ASN A 126 19.97 -1.00 5.84
CA ASN A 126 18.76 -1.58 6.44
C ASN A 126 17.58 -0.61 6.30
N ARG A 127 16.70 -0.89 5.33
CA ARG A 127 15.52 -0.06 5.03
C ARG A 127 14.49 -0.08 6.16
N ASP A 128 14.36 -1.21 6.85
CA ASP A 128 13.31 -1.39 7.85
C ASP A 128 13.55 -0.57 9.13
N SER A 129 14.81 -0.44 9.53
CA SER A 129 15.26 0.32 10.71
C SER A 129 15.74 1.74 10.37
N GLU A 130 15.84 2.09 9.09
CA GLU A 130 16.47 3.33 8.59
C GLU A 130 17.90 3.54 9.09
N THR A 131 18.68 2.46 9.06
CA THR A 131 20.08 2.47 9.50
C THR A 131 21.02 1.95 8.43
N VAL A 132 22.28 2.35 8.56
CA VAL A 132 23.38 2.01 7.66
C VAL A 132 24.54 1.45 8.46
N LEU A 133 25.18 0.41 7.95
CA LEU A 133 26.51 0.01 8.39
C LEU A 133 27.55 0.66 7.49
N ILE A 134 28.42 1.47 8.09
CA ILE A 134 29.52 2.15 7.40
C ILE A 134 30.81 1.40 7.76
N LYS A 135 31.67 1.17 6.77
CA LYS A 135 32.94 0.50 6.98
C LYS A 135 33.83 1.26 7.95
N ASP A 136 34.36 0.58 8.97
CA ASP A 136 35.32 1.09 9.96
C ASP A 136 34.87 2.37 10.70
N VAL A 137 33.56 2.59 10.81
CA VAL A 137 32.95 3.72 11.53
C VAL A 137 32.01 3.21 12.61
N ASN A 138 31.96 3.92 13.73
CA ASN A 138 31.20 3.56 14.93
C ASN A 138 31.54 2.13 15.38
N MET A 139 32.84 1.82 15.36
CA MET A 139 33.39 0.53 15.79
C MET A 139 33.26 0.41 17.30
N ARG A 140 32.66 -0.68 17.76
CA ARG A 140 32.55 -0.98 19.19
C ARG A 140 32.74 -2.47 19.42
N ASP A 141 33.23 -2.82 20.60
CA ASP A 141 33.38 -4.21 21.00
C ASP A 141 32.01 -4.81 21.32
N VAL A 142 31.67 -5.89 20.63
CA VAL A 142 30.45 -6.68 20.86
C VAL A 142 30.80 -7.91 21.66
N ILE A 143 30.08 -8.14 22.75
CA ILE A 143 30.20 -9.35 23.57
C ILE A 143 29.60 -10.52 22.80
N ILE A 144 30.43 -11.54 22.54
CA ILE A 144 30.03 -12.77 21.88
C ILE A 144 29.41 -13.69 22.93
N PRO A 145 28.18 -14.20 22.73
CA PRO A 145 27.60 -15.16 23.66
C PRO A 145 28.31 -16.51 23.57
N GLU A 146 28.37 -17.24 24.68
CA GLU A 146 29.13 -18.51 24.80
C GLU A 146 28.77 -19.53 23.71
N TRP A 147 27.49 -19.71 23.41
CA TRP A 147 27.03 -20.64 22.36
C TRP A 147 27.57 -20.31 20.96
N ALA A 148 27.94 -19.06 20.70
CA ALA A 148 28.51 -18.63 19.43
C ALA A 148 30.05 -18.81 19.40
N LYS A 149 30.71 -18.70 20.56
CA LYS A 149 32.17 -18.91 20.69
C LYS A 149 32.56 -20.32 20.26
N ASP A 150 31.81 -21.33 20.73
CA ASP A 150 32.05 -22.74 20.40
C ASP A 150 31.96 -23.03 18.90
N ARG A 151 31.08 -22.31 18.18
CA ARG A 151 30.89 -22.49 16.74
C ARG A 151 31.94 -21.77 15.89
N MET A 152 32.38 -20.59 16.34
CA MET A 152 33.32 -19.75 15.59
C MET A 152 34.79 -19.98 15.96
N ALA A 153 35.05 -20.86 16.93
CA ALA A 153 36.40 -21.12 17.48
C ALA A 153 37.13 -19.83 17.91
N HIS A 154 36.36 -18.82 18.35
CA HIS A 154 36.90 -17.55 18.82
C HIS A 154 37.35 -17.70 20.29
N GLN A 155 38.62 -17.40 20.55
CA GLN A 155 39.19 -17.40 21.90
C GLN A 155 38.90 -16.10 22.67
N ILE A 156 38.49 -15.05 21.96
CA ILE A 156 38.25 -13.72 22.52
C ILE A 156 36.75 -13.56 22.80
N ASP A 157 36.42 -13.02 23.98
CA ASP A 157 35.04 -12.85 24.42
C ASP A 157 34.31 -11.69 23.72
N THR A 158 35.08 -10.77 23.13
CA THR A 158 34.61 -9.58 22.45
C THR A 158 35.17 -9.49 21.04
N GLN A 159 34.42 -8.86 20.14
CA GLN A 159 34.85 -8.60 18.77
C GLN A 159 34.46 -7.18 18.35
N PRO A 160 35.40 -6.40 17.77
CA PRO A 160 35.07 -5.08 17.25
C PRO A 160 34.19 -5.21 16.01
N GLN A 161 33.05 -4.52 16.01
CA GLN A 161 32.13 -4.49 14.89
C GLN A 161 31.58 -3.07 14.68
N SER A 162 31.35 -2.71 13.41
CA SER A 162 30.69 -1.43 13.05
C SER A 162 29.23 -1.44 13.52
N PHE A 163 28.81 -0.43 14.28
CA PHE A 163 27.43 -0.28 14.71
C PHE A 163 26.59 0.52 13.70
N PRO A 164 25.28 0.21 13.59
CA PRO A 164 24.39 0.90 12.67
C PRO A 164 24.22 2.38 13.04
N VAL A 165 24.35 3.24 12.03
CA VAL A 165 24.14 4.68 12.11
C VAL A 165 22.83 5.05 11.40
N SER A 166 22.06 5.98 11.97
CA SER A 166 20.78 6.44 11.42
C SER A 166 20.94 7.24 10.12
N PHE A 167 19.98 7.13 9.19
CA PHE A 167 19.91 7.97 7.99
C PHE A 167 19.87 9.48 8.29
N SER A 168 19.45 9.89 9.49
CA SER A 168 19.45 11.31 9.90
C SER A 168 20.85 11.87 10.14
N ASP A 169 21.80 11.01 10.49
CA ASP A 169 23.10 11.40 11.02
C ASP A 169 24.22 11.28 9.99
N ILE A 170 23.85 10.96 8.74
CA ILE A 170 24.74 10.70 7.62
C ILE A 170 24.40 11.64 6.46
N ARG A 171 25.40 12.07 5.68
CA ARG A 171 25.22 12.82 4.42
C ARG A 171 26.05 12.24 3.29
N HIS A 172 25.57 12.42 2.06
CA HIS A 172 26.32 12.06 0.87
C HIS A 172 27.55 12.94 0.70
N VAL A 173 28.63 12.34 0.21
CA VAL A 173 29.84 13.03 -0.20
C VAL A 173 30.02 12.80 -1.69
N ILE A 174 30.00 13.88 -2.47
CA ILE A 174 30.03 13.84 -3.93
C ILE A 174 31.16 14.73 -4.42
N PRO A 175 31.95 14.30 -5.42
CA PRO A 175 32.84 15.20 -6.12
C PRO A 175 32.04 16.16 -7.00
N LEU A 176 32.18 17.46 -6.79
CA LEU A 176 31.59 18.51 -7.62
C LEU A 176 32.69 19.43 -8.15
N GLU A 177 32.51 19.90 -9.38
CA GLU A 177 33.35 20.94 -9.97
C GLU A 177 32.89 22.30 -9.46
N ASP A 178 33.83 23.08 -8.95
CA ASP A 178 33.59 24.47 -8.59
C ASP A 178 33.44 25.33 -9.86
N THR A 179 32.36 26.11 -9.96
CA THR A 179 32.04 26.91 -11.16
C THR A 179 33.06 28.00 -11.43
N GLU A 180 33.74 28.52 -10.40
CA GLU A 180 34.72 29.60 -10.54
C GLU A 180 36.13 29.05 -10.78
N THR A 181 36.50 27.99 -10.06
CA THR A 181 37.88 27.47 -10.06
C THR A 181 38.10 26.30 -11.02
N GLY A 182 37.03 25.63 -11.46
CA GLY A 182 37.10 24.41 -12.30
C GLY A 182 37.77 23.21 -11.61
N LYS A 183 38.01 23.29 -10.30
CA LYS A 183 38.64 22.21 -9.52
C LYS A 183 37.58 21.29 -8.95
N MET A 184 37.84 19.98 -9.01
CA MET A 184 37.04 18.95 -8.36
C MET A 184 37.23 18.98 -6.84
N GLN A 185 36.16 19.26 -6.11
CA GLN A 185 36.15 19.27 -4.65
C GLN A 185 35.15 18.23 -4.12
N GLN A 186 35.48 17.59 -3.00
CA GLN A 186 34.55 16.70 -2.32
C GLN A 186 33.61 17.54 -1.45
N VAL A 187 32.32 17.55 -1.81
CA VAL A 187 31.30 18.37 -1.14
C VAL A 187 30.36 17.47 -0.35
N ILE A 188 29.99 17.91 0.86
CA ILE A 188 29.00 17.25 1.70
C ILE A 188 27.62 17.78 1.34
N VAL A 189 26.73 16.88 0.91
CA VAL A 189 25.37 17.24 0.52
C VAL A 189 24.50 17.40 1.76
N LYS A 190 23.98 18.61 2.02
CA LYS A 190 23.16 18.87 3.20
C LYS A 190 21.78 18.21 3.13
N HIS A 191 21.12 18.30 1.98
CA HIS A 191 19.79 17.75 1.73
C HIS A 191 19.73 17.19 0.31
N ALA A 192 19.15 16.00 0.19
CA ALA A 192 18.89 15.34 -1.08
C ALA A 192 17.42 14.91 -1.13
N TYR A 193 16.88 14.79 -2.34
CA TYR A 193 15.51 14.35 -2.55
C TYR A 193 15.45 13.34 -3.70
N ALA A 194 14.42 12.49 -3.70
CA ALA A 194 14.16 11.56 -4.78
C ALA A 194 13.20 12.19 -5.79
N ALA A 195 13.49 12.05 -7.08
CA ALA A 195 12.61 12.50 -8.16
C ALA A 195 12.63 11.50 -9.33
N GLY A 196 11.87 11.82 -10.38
CA GLY A 196 12.03 11.11 -11.66
C GLY A 196 13.30 11.60 -12.39
N PRO A 197 13.80 10.85 -13.39
CA PRO A 197 13.17 9.71 -14.05
C PRO A 197 13.22 8.40 -13.24
N TYR A 198 12.27 7.50 -13.54
CA TYR A 198 12.27 6.14 -12.97
C TYR A 198 12.91 5.19 -13.97
N ASN A 199 14.12 4.74 -13.64
CA ASN A 199 14.87 3.83 -14.50
C ASN A 199 14.40 2.39 -14.27
N GLU A 200 14.37 1.61 -15.35
CA GLU A 200 14.23 0.16 -15.25
C GLU A 200 15.60 -0.41 -14.85
N ARG A 201 15.60 -1.19 -13.76
CA ARG A 201 16.80 -1.83 -13.22
C ARG A 201 16.73 -3.32 -13.50
N ALA A 202 17.89 -3.97 -13.51
CA ALA A 202 17.95 -5.41 -13.65
C ALA A 202 17.15 -6.11 -12.53
N PRO A 203 16.55 -7.29 -12.77
CA PRO A 203 15.70 -7.97 -11.80
C PRO A 203 16.36 -8.25 -10.44
N HIS A 204 17.69 -8.43 -10.43
CA HIS A 204 18.51 -8.70 -9.24
C HIS A 204 19.04 -7.44 -8.54
N SER A 205 18.82 -6.25 -9.12
CA SER A 205 19.34 -5.00 -8.57
C SER A 205 18.65 -4.65 -7.25
N LYS A 206 19.44 -4.34 -6.22
CA LYS A 206 18.91 -3.86 -4.93
C LYS A 206 18.61 -2.37 -4.98
N LEU A 207 19.14 -1.64 -5.97
CA LEU A 207 18.98 -0.20 -6.10
C LEU A 207 17.52 0.24 -6.32
N PRO A 208 17.13 1.41 -5.80
CA PRO A 208 15.82 1.99 -6.11
C PRO A 208 15.66 2.40 -7.58
N ARG A 209 14.42 2.43 -8.05
CA ARG A 209 14.07 2.84 -9.43
C ARG A 209 14.20 4.35 -9.68
N TYR A 210 14.03 5.18 -8.66
CA TYR A 210 14.08 6.65 -8.80
C TYR A 210 15.52 7.16 -8.83
N THR A 211 15.72 8.34 -9.40
CA THR A 211 16.96 9.12 -9.29
C THR A 211 16.90 10.03 -8.05
N ARG A 212 18.07 10.49 -7.62
CA ARG A 212 18.23 11.33 -6.42
C ARG A 212 19.01 12.59 -6.79
N TYR A 213 18.60 13.71 -6.22
CA TYR A 213 19.11 15.03 -6.55
C TYR A 213 19.52 15.81 -5.31
N VAL A 214 20.54 16.65 -5.46
CA VAL A 214 20.91 17.65 -4.45
C VAL A 214 19.84 18.74 -4.43
N SER A 215 19.27 19.04 -3.25
CA SER A 215 18.23 20.06 -3.16
C SER A 215 18.75 21.44 -3.55
N GLY A 216 18.04 22.13 -4.45
CA GLY A 216 18.33 23.53 -4.83
C GLY A 216 19.33 23.69 -5.97
N LEU A 217 20.21 22.71 -6.19
CA LEU A 217 21.09 22.65 -7.36
C LEU A 217 20.56 21.70 -8.44
N ASP A 218 19.67 20.78 -8.06
CA ASP A 218 19.09 19.75 -8.94
C ASP A 218 20.13 18.94 -9.71
N ILE A 219 21.32 18.79 -9.11
CA ILE A 219 22.41 17.95 -9.60
C ILE A 219 22.08 16.50 -9.21
N GLU A 220 22.12 15.60 -10.21
CA GLU A 220 21.90 14.19 -10.00
C GLU A 220 23.04 13.55 -9.20
N ILE A 221 22.67 12.76 -8.20
CA ILE A 221 23.59 11.92 -7.44
C ILE A 221 23.53 10.51 -8.05
N PRO A 222 24.52 10.09 -8.86
CA PRO A 222 24.47 8.78 -9.50
C PRO A 222 24.43 7.69 -8.43
N TRP A 223 23.67 6.62 -8.69
CA TRP A 223 23.72 5.43 -7.86
C TRP A 223 25.09 4.73 -8.01
N PRO A 224 25.58 4.06 -6.95
CA PRO A 224 26.83 3.31 -7.05
C PRO A 224 26.66 2.15 -8.03
N MET A 225 27.76 1.73 -8.64
CA MET A 225 27.77 0.58 -9.54
C MET A 225 27.60 -0.70 -8.71
N GLU A 226 26.57 -1.49 -9.00
CA GLU A 226 26.40 -2.80 -8.39
C GLU A 226 27.27 -3.82 -9.13
N GLU A 227 27.91 -4.70 -8.36
CA GLU A 227 28.54 -5.89 -8.92
C GLU A 227 27.45 -6.89 -9.28
N ASP A 228 27.46 -7.37 -10.53
CA ASP A 228 26.52 -8.40 -10.95
C ASP A 228 26.82 -9.70 -10.19
N PRO A 229 25.81 -10.33 -9.57
CA PRO A 229 26.01 -11.59 -8.90
C PRO A 229 26.50 -12.63 -9.90
N THR A 230 27.49 -13.42 -9.51
CA THR A 230 27.93 -14.58 -10.29
C THR A 230 26.82 -15.63 -10.27
N ILE A 231 25.97 -15.61 -11.29
CA ILE A 231 24.96 -16.64 -11.51
C ILE A 231 25.73 -17.86 -12.01
N THR A 232 25.66 -18.94 -11.23
CA THR A 232 26.26 -20.23 -11.58
C THR A 232 25.13 -21.22 -11.80
N ASP A 233 25.24 -22.00 -12.86
CA ASP A 233 24.27 -23.07 -13.14
C ASP A 233 24.53 -24.20 -12.16
N GLY A 234 23.52 -24.55 -11.37
CA GLY A 234 23.58 -25.71 -10.49
C GLY A 234 23.26 -27.00 -11.24
N ASP A 235 23.65 -28.15 -10.67
CA ASP A 235 23.37 -29.46 -11.26
C ASP A 235 21.87 -29.77 -11.44
N MET A 236 21.01 -29.06 -10.69
CA MET A 236 19.56 -29.22 -10.72
C MET A 236 18.85 -28.21 -11.65
N ASP A 237 19.61 -27.31 -12.30
CA ASP A 237 19.06 -26.33 -13.21
C ASP A 237 18.87 -26.94 -14.60
N THR A 238 17.82 -26.56 -15.30
CA THR A 238 17.58 -27.02 -16.67
C THR A 238 18.47 -26.26 -17.64
N SER A 239 19.04 -26.97 -18.61
CA SER A 239 19.86 -26.33 -19.64
C SER A 239 19.06 -25.32 -20.45
N ARG A 240 19.70 -24.26 -20.90
CA ARG A 240 19.04 -23.20 -21.69
C ARG A 240 18.33 -23.75 -22.94
N MET A 241 18.92 -24.75 -23.58
CA MET A 241 18.36 -25.40 -24.76
C MET A 241 17.02 -26.09 -24.48
N GLU A 242 16.88 -26.72 -23.32
CA GLU A 242 15.63 -27.36 -22.91
C GLU A 242 14.55 -26.35 -22.52
N VAL A 243 14.94 -25.25 -21.86
CA VAL A 243 14.01 -24.18 -21.44
C VAL A 243 13.44 -23.42 -22.63
N GLU A 244 14.28 -23.14 -23.64
CA GLU A 244 13.87 -22.38 -24.83
C GLU A 244 13.14 -23.25 -25.87
N ALA A 245 13.12 -24.58 -25.70
CA ALA A 245 12.43 -25.50 -26.59
C ALA A 245 10.91 -25.29 -26.56
N SER A 246 10.36 -24.71 -27.64
CA SER A 246 8.91 -24.51 -27.79
C SER A 246 8.23 -25.81 -28.21
N THR A 247 7.72 -26.55 -27.23
CA THR A 247 7.03 -27.86 -27.45
C THR A 247 5.51 -27.73 -27.55
N PHE A 248 4.94 -26.60 -27.15
CA PHE A 248 3.49 -26.41 -27.12
C PHE A 248 2.93 -26.10 -28.52
N VAL A 249 2.11 -27.02 -29.04
CA VAL A 249 1.37 -26.83 -30.30
C VAL A 249 -0.09 -26.54 -29.97
N ALA A 250 -0.57 -25.36 -30.35
CA ALA A 250 -1.95 -24.96 -30.10
C ALA A 250 -2.92 -25.69 -31.06
N SER A 251 -3.73 -26.60 -30.52
CA SER A 251 -4.81 -27.27 -31.24
C SER A 251 -6.18 -26.69 -30.89
N LEU A 252 -7.07 -26.60 -31.88
CA LEU A 252 -8.49 -26.25 -31.69
C LEU A 252 -9.38 -27.47 -31.47
N ALA A 253 -9.03 -28.61 -32.09
CA ALA A 253 -9.81 -29.85 -32.03
C ALA A 253 -9.63 -30.60 -30.71
N GLU A 254 -8.41 -30.61 -30.19
CA GLU A 254 -8.05 -31.30 -28.95
C GLU A 254 -7.67 -30.29 -27.88
N PRO A 255 -8.11 -30.49 -26.61
CA PRO A 255 -7.65 -29.68 -25.51
C PRO A 255 -6.16 -29.94 -25.25
N PRO A 256 -5.40 -28.94 -24.75
CA PRO A 256 -3.95 -29.06 -24.54
C PRO A 256 -3.57 -30.07 -23.45
N MET A 257 -4.53 -30.49 -22.63
CA MET A 257 -4.38 -31.45 -21.54
C MET A 257 -5.65 -32.33 -21.53
N PRO A 258 -5.57 -33.57 -21.04
CA PRO A 258 -6.75 -34.41 -20.88
C PRO A 258 -7.78 -33.75 -19.96
N SER A 259 -9.07 -33.97 -20.24
CA SER A 259 -10.17 -33.31 -19.55
C SER A 259 -10.24 -33.62 -18.04
N THR A 260 -9.66 -34.74 -17.61
CA THR A 260 -9.57 -35.15 -16.20
C THR A 260 -8.73 -34.18 -15.37
N VAL A 261 -7.66 -33.61 -15.93
CA VAL A 261 -6.76 -32.68 -15.23
C VAL A 261 -7.45 -31.36 -14.87
N ILE A 262 -8.52 -31.00 -15.57
CA ILE A 262 -9.29 -29.79 -15.28
C ILE A 262 -9.88 -29.83 -13.86
N ASP A 263 -10.25 -31.02 -13.37
CA ASP A 263 -10.84 -31.19 -12.04
C ASP A 263 -9.78 -31.14 -10.92
N GLU A 264 -8.49 -31.35 -11.26
CA GLU A 264 -7.35 -31.17 -10.35
C GLU A 264 -6.93 -29.69 -10.28
N LEU A 265 -6.80 -29.04 -11.45
CA LEU A 265 -6.42 -27.63 -11.54
C LEU A 265 -7.43 -26.69 -10.86
N ARG A 266 -8.71 -27.09 -10.85
CA ARG A 266 -9.77 -26.35 -10.18
C ARG A 266 -10.80 -27.28 -9.56
N ASN A 267 -11.25 -26.92 -8.37
CA ASN A 267 -12.39 -27.61 -7.78
C ASN A 267 -13.68 -27.37 -8.60
N LYS A 268 -14.18 -28.43 -9.24
CA LYS A 268 -15.40 -28.48 -10.06
C LYS A 268 -16.64 -27.89 -9.36
N TYR A 269 -16.74 -28.09 -8.05
CA TYR A 269 -17.87 -27.67 -7.20
C TYR A 269 -17.58 -26.40 -6.41
N SER A 270 -16.50 -25.67 -6.75
CA SER A 270 -16.15 -24.43 -6.09
C SER A 270 -17.25 -23.37 -6.20
N ARG A 271 -17.56 -22.72 -5.07
CA ARG A 271 -18.45 -21.57 -5.01
C ARG A 271 -17.93 -20.34 -5.78
N PHE A 272 -16.65 -20.34 -6.16
CA PHE A 272 -16.00 -19.28 -6.93
C PHE A 272 -15.95 -19.56 -8.44
N ARG A 273 -16.49 -20.69 -8.90
CA ARG A 273 -16.56 -21.06 -10.32
C ARG A 273 -17.37 -20.02 -11.09
N THR A 274 -16.80 -19.48 -12.16
CA THR A 274 -17.46 -18.50 -13.05
C THR A 274 -17.77 -19.07 -14.43
N ARG A 275 -16.98 -20.05 -14.90
CA ARG A 275 -17.17 -20.73 -16.19
C ARG A 275 -18.00 -22.00 -15.96
N HIS A 276 -19.27 -21.94 -16.35
CA HIS A 276 -20.24 -23.03 -16.21
C HIS A 276 -20.61 -23.63 -17.56
N ASP A 277 -21.02 -24.89 -17.53
CA ASP A 277 -21.45 -25.62 -18.73
C ASP A 277 -22.83 -25.10 -19.16
N PRO A 278 -23.15 -25.04 -20.46
CA PRO A 278 -24.39 -24.47 -20.95
C PRO A 278 -25.64 -25.21 -20.42
N GLU A 279 -25.53 -26.52 -20.21
CA GLU A 279 -26.59 -27.35 -19.63
C GLU A 279 -26.91 -26.94 -18.19
N TYR A 280 -25.88 -26.76 -17.35
CA TYR A 280 -26.05 -26.27 -15.98
C TYR A 280 -26.71 -24.89 -15.95
N LEU A 281 -26.35 -24.02 -16.90
CA LEU A 281 -26.99 -22.70 -17.01
C LEU A 281 -28.46 -22.83 -17.40
N ARG A 282 -28.81 -23.68 -18.35
CA ARG A 282 -30.21 -23.96 -18.74
C ARG A 282 -31.00 -24.48 -17.55
N GLN A 283 -30.48 -25.48 -16.83
CA GLN A 283 -31.11 -26.03 -15.62
C GLN A 283 -31.34 -24.95 -14.56
N LYS A 284 -30.37 -24.06 -14.34
CA LYS A 284 -30.55 -22.95 -13.39
C LYS A 284 -31.54 -21.89 -13.86
N MET A 285 -31.65 -21.66 -15.16
CA MET A 285 -32.67 -20.78 -15.72
C MET A 285 -34.07 -21.38 -15.57
N THR A 286 -34.25 -22.68 -15.83
CA THR A 286 -35.54 -23.35 -15.64
C THR A 286 -35.97 -23.35 -14.17
N GLU A 287 -35.05 -23.63 -13.23
CA GLU A 287 -35.33 -23.50 -11.80
C GLU A 287 -35.76 -22.07 -11.41
N ASP A 288 -35.13 -21.04 -11.98
CA ASP A 288 -35.48 -19.64 -11.75
C ASP A 288 -36.91 -19.36 -12.27
N TYR A 289 -37.26 -19.82 -13.48
CA TYR A 289 -38.60 -19.68 -14.07
C TYR A 289 -39.68 -20.45 -13.32
N GLU A 290 -39.40 -21.69 -12.89
CA GLU A 290 -40.33 -22.49 -12.08
C GLU A 290 -40.62 -21.80 -10.75
N LYS A 291 -39.61 -21.17 -10.15
CA LYS A 291 -39.79 -20.43 -8.91
C LYS A 291 -40.65 -19.18 -9.12
N GLU A 292 -40.38 -18.42 -10.19
CA GLU A 292 -41.22 -17.28 -10.58
C GLU A 292 -42.67 -17.72 -10.85
N TYR A 293 -42.86 -18.84 -11.55
CA TYR A 293 -44.18 -19.42 -11.79
C TYR A 293 -44.87 -19.87 -10.50
N ARG A 294 -44.16 -20.49 -9.55
CA ARG A 294 -44.74 -20.85 -8.24
C ARG A 294 -45.14 -19.61 -7.43
N GLU A 295 -44.36 -18.54 -7.52
CA GLU A 295 -44.67 -17.26 -6.89
C GLU A 295 -45.91 -16.59 -7.53
N THR A 296 -46.14 -16.77 -8.84
CA THR A 296 -47.36 -16.27 -9.50
C THR A 296 -48.58 -17.15 -9.28
N VAL A 297 -48.41 -18.47 -9.26
CA VAL A 297 -49.46 -19.47 -9.08
C VAL A 297 -49.82 -19.71 -7.61
N SER A 298 -49.27 -18.93 -6.68
CA SER A 298 -49.72 -18.97 -5.28
C SER A 298 -51.25 -18.83 -5.26
N LEU A 299 -51.96 -19.90 -4.87
CA LEU A 299 -53.41 -19.97 -4.83
C LEU A 299 -53.92 -18.84 -3.94
N SER A 300 -54.34 -17.75 -4.57
CA SER A 300 -55.01 -16.67 -3.89
C SER A 300 -56.41 -17.15 -3.53
N THR A 301 -56.79 -16.95 -2.28
CA THR A 301 -58.20 -17.09 -1.92
C THR A 301 -59.01 -16.01 -2.65
N PRO A 302 -60.30 -16.25 -2.94
CA PRO A 302 -61.18 -15.26 -3.56
C PRO A 302 -61.18 -13.91 -2.82
N THR A 303 -60.97 -13.93 -1.50
CA THR A 303 -60.81 -12.73 -0.67
C THR A 303 -59.51 -11.98 -0.97
N THR A 304 -58.38 -12.67 -1.13
CA THR A 304 -57.11 -12.03 -1.52
C THR A 304 -57.15 -11.45 -2.92
N ASP A 305 -57.84 -12.09 -3.87
CA ASP A 305 -58.00 -11.54 -5.23
C ASP A 305 -58.90 -10.30 -5.25
N ALA A 306 -59.98 -10.30 -4.47
CA ALA A 306 -60.80 -9.10 -4.29
C ALA A 306 -59.98 -7.95 -3.67
N ILE A 307 -59.09 -8.24 -2.71
CA ILE A 307 -58.19 -7.24 -2.10
C ILE A 307 -57.18 -6.72 -3.13
N LYS A 308 -56.54 -7.60 -3.90
CA LYS A 308 -55.59 -7.22 -4.97
C LYS A 308 -56.28 -6.36 -6.05
N LEU A 309 -57.48 -6.73 -6.47
CA LEU A 309 -58.27 -5.96 -7.43
C LEU A 309 -58.69 -4.59 -6.87
N ARG A 310 -59.08 -4.52 -5.59
CA ARG A 310 -59.37 -3.25 -4.92
C ARG A 310 -58.12 -2.38 -4.81
N ALA A 311 -56.97 -2.97 -4.49
CA ALA A 311 -55.69 -2.27 -4.40
C ALA A 311 -55.24 -1.75 -5.77
N ALA A 312 -55.33 -2.57 -6.83
CA ALA A 312 -55.02 -2.16 -8.19
C ALA A 312 -55.92 -1.00 -8.66
N LYS A 313 -57.24 -1.12 -8.45
CA LYS A 313 -58.19 -0.03 -8.74
C LYS A 313 -57.91 1.23 -7.92
N ALA A 314 -57.46 1.09 -6.67
CA ALA A 314 -57.06 2.23 -5.85
C ALA A 314 -55.77 2.89 -6.36
N ILE A 315 -54.79 2.10 -6.84
CA ILE A 315 -53.56 2.60 -7.46
C ILE A 315 -53.89 3.31 -8.78
N GLU A 316 -54.73 2.73 -9.63
CA GLU A 316 -55.19 3.37 -10.88
C GLU A 316 -55.93 4.68 -10.61
N ARG A 317 -56.86 4.69 -9.65
CA ARG A 317 -57.56 5.91 -9.22
C ARG A 317 -56.60 6.95 -8.65
N ARG A 318 -55.54 6.53 -7.97
CA ARG A 318 -54.50 7.41 -7.45
C ARG A 318 -53.66 7.98 -8.57
N ASN A 319 -53.22 7.13 -9.52
CA ASN A 319 -52.42 7.52 -10.68
C ASN A 319 -53.20 8.45 -11.63
N ALA A 320 -54.50 8.22 -11.81
CA ALA A 320 -55.37 9.11 -12.60
C ALA A 320 -55.56 10.49 -11.95
N ARG A 321 -55.30 10.60 -10.64
CA ARG A 321 -55.27 11.87 -9.92
C ARG A 321 -53.85 12.44 -9.84
N LEU A 322 -52.85 11.85 -10.50
CA LEU A 322 -51.50 12.43 -10.55
C LEU A 322 -51.35 13.32 -11.79
N ASP A 323 -50.71 14.47 -11.61
CA ASP A 323 -50.22 15.34 -12.70
C ASP A 323 -48.97 14.74 -13.37
N ALA A 324 -48.53 15.32 -14.49
CA ALA A 324 -47.32 14.91 -15.23
C ALA A 324 -46.04 14.89 -14.36
N ASP A 325 -46.00 15.69 -13.29
CA ASP A 325 -44.89 15.75 -12.32
C ASP A 325 -45.04 14.76 -11.14
N GLY A 326 -46.08 13.92 -11.14
CA GLY A 326 -46.33 12.92 -10.08
C GLY A 326 -46.96 13.47 -8.80
N ASN A 327 -47.55 14.68 -8.84
CA ASN A 327 -48.27 15.29 -7.71
C ASN A 327 -49.77 15.01 -7.78
N MET A 328 -50.48 14.93 -6.64
CA MET A 328 -51.93 14.75 -6.67
C MET A 328 -52.66 16.03 -7.10
N GLN A 329 -53.46 15.92 -8.16
CA GLN A 329 -54.44 16.89 -8.59
C GLN A 329 -55.47 17.14 -7.50
N LEU A 330 -55.61 18.40 -7.10
CA LEU A 330 -56.65 18.82 -6.17
C LEU A 330 -58.01 18.87 -6.90
N PRO A 331 -59.11 18.41 -6.28
CA PRO A 331 -60.43 18.58 -6.85
C PRO A 331 -60.76 20.06 -7.05
N ASN A 332 -61.44 20.41 -8.14
CA ASN A 332 -61.84 21.80 -8.41
C ASN A 332 -62.67 22.42 -7.27
N ALA A 333 -63.48 21.62 -6.57
CA ALA A 333 -64.22 22.06 -5.38
C ALA A 333 -63.31 22.44 -4.20
N THR A 334 -62.18 21.73 -4.04
CA THR A 334 -61.19 22.06 -3.03
C THR A 334 -60.42 23.31 -3.41
N ILE A 335 -60.10 23.49 -4.70
CA ILE A 335 -59.47 24.71 -5.21
C ILE A 335 -60.39 25.93 -4.97
N THR A 336 -61.69 25.81 -5.26
CA THR A 336 -62.65 26.90 -5.02
C THR A 336 -62.90 27.16 -3.54
N PHE A 337 -62.95 26.12 -2.70
CA PHE A 337 -63.01 26.26 -1.25
C PHE A 337 -61.78 26.99 -0.70
N ILE A 338 -60.58 26.55 -1.09
CA ILE A 338 -59.31 27.18 -0.72
C ILE A 338 -59.33 28.65 -1.15
N ASN A 339 -59.76 28.97 -2.36
CA ASN A 339 -59.85 30.35 -2.84
C ASN A 339 -60.89 31.18 -2.07
N LYS A 340 -62.05 30.60 -1.71
CA LYS A 340 -63.09 31.27 -0.92
C LYS A 340 -62.66 31.49 0.53
N HIS A 341 -61.96 30.52 1.11
CA HIS A 341 -61.42 30.59 2.47
C HIS A 341 -60.25 31.56 2.54
N PHE A 342 -59.38 31.57 1.52
CA PHE A 342 -58.36 32.60 1.38
C PHE A 342 -58.98 33.97 1.29
N LYS A 343 -60.03 34.19 0.47
CA LYS A 343 -60.73 35.48 0.39
C LYS A 343 -61.32 35.97 1.73
N LYS A 344 -61.68 35.07 2.65
CA LYS A 344 -62.26 35.41 3.97
C LYS A 344 -61.24 35.77 5.05
N LEU A 345 -60.00 35.29 4.94
CA LEU A 345 -58.92 35.67 5.86
C LEU A 345 -58.38 37.04 5.45
N ASP A 346 -58.31 38.02 6.34
CA ASP A 346 -57.72 39.33 6.00
C ASP A 346 -56.21 39.20 5.72
N PHE A 347 -55.68 40.05 4.83
CA PHE A 347 -54.31 39.98 4.33
C PHE A 347 -53.25 40.00 5.46
N ALA A 348 -53.55 40.63 6.60
CA ALA A 348 -52.67 40.71 7.77
C ALA A 348 -52.54 39.37 8.53
N GLU A 349 -53.63 38.61 8.70
CA GLU A 349 -53.59 37.26 9.30
C GLU A 349 -52.95 36.24 8.36
N ARG A 350 -53.04 36.46 7.04
CA ARG A 350 -52.38 35.60 6.06
C ARG A 350 -50.85 35.63 6.18
N GLN A 351 -50.26 36.80 6.42
CA GLN A 351 -48.80 36.91 6.54
C GLN A 351 -48.25 36.35 7.87
N SER A 352 -49.00 36.49 8.97
CA SER A 352 -48.55 36.00 10.29
C SER A 352 -48.55 34.46 10.37
N ILE A 353 -49.52 33.78 9.74
CA ILE A 353 -49.64 32.32 9.80
C ILE A 353 -48.80 31.62 8.72
N LEU A 354 -48.74 32.15 7.50
CA LEU A 354 -48.01 31.52 6.39
C LEU A 354 -46.54 31.93 6.29
N GLY A 355 -46.16 33.10 6.81
CA GLY A 355 -44.79 33.63 6.74
C GLY A 355 -43.73 32.66 7.31
N PRO A 356 -43.89 32.15 8.54
CA PRO A 356 -42.92 31.22 9.15
C PRO A 356 -42.85 29.87 8.40
N ARG A 357 -43.99 29.35 7.92
CA ARG A 357 -44.07 28.07 7.22
C ARG A 357 -43.52 28.13 5.80
N LEU A 358 -43.76 29.23 5.07
CA LEU A 358 -43.17 29.48 3.75
C LEU A 358 -41.65 29.68 3.85
N ALA A 359 -41.16 30.35 4.91
CA ALA A 359 -39.73 30.49 5.17
C ALA A 359 -39.08 29.12 5.43
N GLN A 360 -39.69 28.27 6.28
CA GLN A 360 -39.22 26.90 6.52
C GLN A 360 -39.25 26.04 5.25
N ALA A 361 -40.31 26.12 4.44
CA ALA A 361 -40.41 25.38 3.18
C ALA A 361 -39.38 25.84 2.14
N ARG A 362 -39.09 27.15 2.05
CA ARG A 362 -38.01 27.68 1.20
C ARG A 362 -36.65 27.20 1.69
N HIS A 363 -36.44 27.17 3.00
CA HIS A 363 -35.18 26.72 3.59
C HIS A 363 -34.95 25.21 3.36
N THR A 364 -35.98 24.38 3.47
CA THR A 364 -35.87 22.93 3.17
C THR A 364 -35.72 22.65 1.69
N LYS A 365 -36.45 23.36 0.82
CA LYS A 365 -36.30 23.26 -0.64
C LYS A 365 -34.90 23.68 -1.09
N LYS A 366 -34.37 24.78 -0.55
CA LYS A 366 -32.98 25.23 -0.81
C LYS A 366 -31.96 24.19 -0.33
N ARG A 367 -32.13 23.63 0.88
CA ARG A 367 -31.23 22.60 1.41
C ARG A 367 -31.28 21.30 0.60
N ASN A 368 -32.44 20.92 0.09
CA ASN A 368 -32.60 19.74 -0.76
C ASN A 368 -32.02 19.98 -2.16
N ALA A 369 -32.18 21.17 -2.73
CA ALA A 369 -31.56 21.56 -4.00
C ALA A 369 -30.02 21.61 -3.89
N GLU A 370 -29.48 22.17 -2.80
CA GLU A 370 -28.03 22.16 -2.52
C GLU A 370 -27.50 20.73 -2.37
N LYS A 371 -28.24 19.84 -1.69
CA LYS A 371 -27.88 18.42 -1.58
C LYS A 371 -27.91 17.70 -2.93
N ALA A 372 -28.89 17.99 -3.79
CA ALA A 372 -28.98 17.42 -5.13
C ALA A 372 -27.82 17.92 -6.00
N ALA A 373 -27.57 19.22 -6.03
CA ALA A 373 -26.46 19.83 -6.75
C ALA A 373 -25.09 19.30 -6.28
N ALA A 374 -24.90 19.11 -4.96
CA ALA A 374 -23.68 18.51 -4.41
C ALA A 374 -23.50 17.05 -4.86
N LYS A 375 -24.60 16.29 -4.95
CA LYS A 375 -24.58 14.89 -5.41
C LYS A 375 -24.24 14.81 -6.90
N ASP A 376 -24.80 15.71 -7.71
CA ASP A 376 -24.52 15.77 -9.15
C ASP A 376 -23.08 16.25 -9.43
N ALA A 377 -22.60 17.24 -8.68
CA ALA A 377 -21.21 17.68 -8.73
C ALA A 377 -20.22 16.57 -8.32
N ALA A 378 -20.55 15.77 -7.28
CA ALA A 378 -19.74 14.62 -6.89
C ALA A 378 -19.72 13.53 -7.97
N LYS A 379 -20.85 13.30 -8.65
CA LYS A 379 -20.96 12.36 -9.77
C LYS A 379 -20.14 12.84 -10.97
N ALA A 380 -20.18 14.13 -11.31
CA ALA A 380 -19.38 14.73 -12.38
C ALA A 380 -17.87 14.61 -12.10
N ARG A 381 -17.42 14.95 -10.88
CA ARG A 381 -16.01 14.78 -10.47
C ARG A 381 -15.53 13.33 -10.56
N ARG A 382 -16.42 12.37 -10.25
CA ARG A 382 -16.10 10.94 -10.39
C ARG A 382 -15.95 10.54 -11.86
N ALA A 383 -16.85 11.00 -12.74
CA ALA A 383 -16.77 10.76 -14.17
C ALA A 383 -15.49 11.38 -14.78
N GLU A 384 -15.12 12.59 -14.38
CA GLU A 384 -13.90 13.26 -14.84
C GLU A 384 -12.62 12.55 -14.36
N ARG A 385 -12.62 11.99 -13.14
CA ARG A 385 -11.51 11.14 -12.67
C ARG A 385 -11.43 9.84 -13.46
N GLU A 386 -12.56 9.25 -13.82
CA GLU A 386 -12.61 8.03 -14.62
C GLU A 386 -12.16 8.28 -16.06
N SER A 387 -12.54 9.40 -16.67
CA SER A 387 -12.07 9.79 -18.02
C SER A 387 -10.58 10.11 -18.03
N LYS A 388 -10.06 10.91 -17.08
CA LYS A 388 -8.62 11.19 -16.94
C LYS A 388 -7.82 9.90 -16.71
N LYS A 389 -8.36 8.94 -15.97
CA LYS A 389 -7.74 7.62 -15.77
C LYS A 389 -7.77 6.76 -17.04
N ALA A 390 -8.79 6.89 -17.88
CA ALA A 390 -8.86 6.20 -19.17
C ALA A 390 -7.92 6.84 -20.20
N GLU A 391 -7.78 8.16 -20.20
CA GLU A 391 -6.86 8.91 -21.06
C GLU A 391 -5.40 8.64 -20.69
N ALA A 392 -5.07 8.62 -19.39
CA ALA A 392 -3.76 8.19 -18.90
C ALA A 392 -3.41 6.73 -19.29
N ARG A 393 -4.43 5.87 -19.47
CA ARG A 393 -4.22 4.50 -19.99
C ARG A 393 -3.99 4.46 -21.50
N LYS A 394 -4.52 5.42 -22.26
CA LYS A 394 -4.30 5.53 -23.71
C LYS A 394 -3.00 6.26 -24.06
N ALA A 395 -2.55 7.18 -23.21
CA ALA A 395 -1.31 7.95 -23.39
C ALA A 395 -0.05 7.18 -22.95
N SER A 396 -0.19 5.99 -22.37
CA SER A 396 0.93 5.07 -22.19
C SER A 396 1.23 4.43 -23.54
N PRO A 397 2.37 4.72 -24.19
CA PRO A 397 2.73 4.09 -25.45
C PRO A 397 2.84 2.57 -25.21
N GLY A 398 2.06 1.79 -25.96
CA GLY A 398 2.25 0.35 -26.03
C GLY A 398 3.65 0.04 -26.57
N PRO A 399 4.25 -1.09 -26.17
CA PRO A 399 5.60 -1.45 -26.61
C PRO A 399 5.60 -1.57 -28.14
N GLN A 400 6.40 -0.71 -28.79
CA GLN A 400 6.63 -0.80 -30.22
C GLN A 400 7.44 -2.08 -30.48
N GLU A 401 6.82 -3.05 -31.13
CA GLU A 401 7.50 -4.19 -31.75
C GLU A 401 8.44 -3.67 -32.85
N THR A 402 9.73 -3.58 -32.56
CA THR A 402 10.78 -3.35 -33.55
C THR A 402 11.00 -4.63 -34.35
N LYS A 403 10.29 -4.76 -35.48
CA LYS A 403 10.66 -5.70 -36.55
C LYS A 403 11.93 -5.21 -37.24
N ALA A 404 13.08 -5.78 -36.87
CA ALA A 404 14.31 -5.67 -37.63
C ALA A 404 14.18 -6.49 -38.92
N LYS A 405 14.08 -5.80 -40.06
CA LYS A 405 14.27 -6.35 -41.41
C LYS A 405 15.74 -6.16 -41.77
N SER A 406 16.48 -7.25 -41.95
CA SER A 406 17.78 -7.24 -42.60
C SER A 406 17.60 -7.06 -44.10
N GLN A 407 18.25 -6.04 -44.67
CA GLN A 407 18.50 -5.93 -46.11
C GLN A 407 20.01 -5.78 -46.30
N ASN A 408 20.58 -6.81 -46.94
CA ASN A 408 21.83 -6.76 -47.67
C ASN A 408 21.71 -5.77 -48.83
N ASP A 409 22.75 -4.97 -49.06
CA ASP A 409 23.25 -4.51 -50.37
C ASP A 409 24.65 -3.90 -50.13
N LYS A 410 25.74 -4.56 -50.55
CA LYS A 410 26.47 -4.35 -51.82
C LYS A 410 27.10 -2.96 -51.93
N GLU A 411 28.34 -2.85 -51.46
CA GLU A 411 29.26 -1.78 -51.86
C GLU A 411 29.98 -2.15 -53.16
N THR A 412 29.79 -1.28 -54.15
CA THR A 412 30.68 -1.05 -55.28
C THR A 412 31.25 0.36 -55.12
N SER A 413 32.54 0.48 -54.83
CA SER A 413 33.52 1.45 -55.39
C SER A 413 34.80 1.42 -54.58
#